data_AF-A0A6P2BT26-F1
#
_entry.id   AF-A0A6P2BT26-F1
#
_cell.length_a   1.000
_cell.length_b   1.000
_cell.length_c   1.000
_cell.angle_alpha   90.00
_cell.angle_beta   90.00
_cell.angle_gamma   90.00
#
_symmetry.space_group_name_H-M   'P 1'
#
loop_
_entity.id
_entity.type
_entity.pdbx_description
1 polymer ?
#
loop_
_entity_poly.entity_id
_entity_poly.type
_entity_poly.pdbx_seq_one_letter_code
_entity_poly.pdbx_strand_id
1 'polypeptide(L)'
;MSEKKVRVRRMSEKVRVGIDMDITGDWSADPLTVINGIAAGVKGMEPPLRAAVKLARQQGRTWEEIGKALGVSRQSAWERFSPD
;
A
#
# COMPACT_ATOMS: atom_id res chain seq x y z
N MET A 1 -9.46 46.35 9.94
CA MET A 1 -10.25 45.82 8.80
C MET A 1 -9.40 44.76 8.10
N SER A 2 -9.89 43.53 8.09
CA SER A 2 -9.46 42.34 7.30
C SER A 2 -8.11 41.65 7.61
N GLU A 3 -8.25 40.49 8.26
CA GLU A 3 -7.28 39.40 8.34
C GLU A 3 -6.95 38.83 6.95
N LYS A 4 -5.67 38.79 6.58
CA LYS A 4 -5.21 37.96 5.45
C LYS A 4 -4.86 36.56 5.97
N LYS A 5 -5.88 35.71 6.08
CA LYS A 5 -5.73 34.28 6.38
C LYS A 5 -5.06 33.59 5.19
N VAL A 6 -3.73 33.51 5.20
CA VAL A 6 -2.96 32.75 4.21
C VAL A 6 -3.23 31.27 4.46
N ARG A 7 -4.26 30.73 3.81
CA ARG A 7 -4.43 29.28 3.65
C ARG A 7 -3.38 28.81 2.66
N VAL A 8 -2.20 28.43 3.17
CA VAL A 8 -1.25 27.60 2.41
C VAL A 8 -1.92 26.25 2.19
N ARG A 9 -2.67 26.09 1.11
CA ARG A 9 -3.01 24.77 0.58
C ARG A 9 -1.71 24.19 0.06
N ARG A 10 -1.04 23.37 0.88
CA ARG A 10 0.08 22.53 0.43
C ARG A 10 -0.43 21.72 -0.77
N MET A 11 0.01 22.08 -1.97
CA MET A 11 -0.21 21.26 -3.16
C MET A 11 0.48 19.93 -2.88
N SER A 12 -0.28 18.83 -2.84
CA SER A 12 0.27 17.51 -2.59
C SER A 12 1.26 17.17 -3.71
N GLU A 13 2.55 17.12 -3.39
CA GLU A 13 3.53 16.47 -4.25
C GLU A 13 3.00 15.07 -4.59
N LYS A 14 2.96 14.75 -5.89
CA LYS A 14 2.52 13.44 -6.36
C LYS A 14 3.51 12.40 -5.83
N VAL A 15 3.04 11.53 -4.94
CA VAL A 15 3.83 10.39 -4.47
C VAL A 15 4.00 9.43 -5.63
N ARG A 16 5.25 9.22 -6.07
CA ARG A 16 5.61 8.14 -7.00
C ARG A 16 6.19 7.00 -6.19
N VAL A 17 5.56 5.84 -6.28
CA VAL A 17 6.10 4.57 -5.75
C VAL A 17 6.49 3.73 -6.96
N GLY A 18 7.79 3.50 -7.14
CA GLY A 18 8.32 2.56 -8.12
C GLY A 18 8.84 1.33 -7.39
N ILE A 19 8.50 0.14 -7.87
CA ILE A 19 9.04 -1.12 -7.38
C ILE A 19 9.62 -1.83 -8.60
N ASP A 20 10.94 -1.90 -8.66
CA ASP A 20 11.64 -2.73 -9.63
C ASP A 20 11.93 -4.08 -8.95
N MET A 21 11.30 -5.14 -9.47
CA MET A 21 11.59 -6.51 -9.07
C MET A 21 12.13 -7.25 -10.29
N ASP A 22 13.33 -7.80 -10.15
CA ASP A 22 13.92 -8.70 -11.13
C ASP A 22 13.82 -10.14 -10.60
N ILE A 23 13.07 -10.98 -11.31
CA ILE A 23 12.90 -12.39 -10.97
C ILE A 23 13.63 -13.20 -12.03
N THR A 24 14.93 -13.38 -11.81
CA THR A 24 15.79 -14.19 -12.68
C THR A 24 15.88 -15.61 -12.17
N GLY A 25 15.65 -16.59 -13.03
CA GLY A 25 15.82 -18.00 -12.72
C GLY A 25 15.41 -18.88 -13.89
N ASP A 26 15.85 -20.14 -13.89
CA ASP A 26 15.29 -21.14 -14.80
C ASP A 26 13.96 -21.66 -14.22
N TRP A 27 12.87 -21.05 -14.68
CA TRP A 27 11.49 -21.36 -14.27
C TRP A 27 11.10 -22.82 -14.57
N SER A 28 11.81 -23.49 -15.48
CA SER A 28 11.55 -24.88 -15.85
C SER A 28 12.36 -25.87 -15.01
N ALA A 29 13.53 -25.46 -14.49
CA ALA A 29 14.38 -26.32 -13.68
C ALA A 29 13.92 -26.41 -12.22
N ASP A 30 13.49 -25.29 -11.62
CA ASP A 30 13.03 -25.28 -10.22
C ASP A 30 11.91 -24.26 -9.97
N PRO A 31 10.66 -24.61 -10.30
CA PRO A 31 9.50 -23.74 -10.10
C PRO A 31 9.24 -23.44 -8.60
N LEU A 32 9.64 -24.31 -7.68
CA LEU A 32 9.44 -24.09 -6.24
C LEU A 32 10.38 -23.00 -5.72
N THR A 33 11.64 -22.98 -6.17
CA THR A 33 12.55 -21.88 -5.83
C THR A 33 12.04 -20.54 -6.33
N VAL A 34 11.48 -20.49 -7.55
CA VAL A 34 10.86 -19.27 -8.08
C VAL A 34 9.65 -18.85 -7.25
N ILE A 35 8.74 -19.78 -6.91
CA ILE A 35 7.58 -19.51 -6.04
C ILE A 35 8.04 -18.96 -4.69
N ASN A 36 9.07 -19.55 -4.08
CA ASN A 36 9.60 -19.11 -2.80
C ASN A 36 10.18 -17.69 -2.87
N GLY A 37 10.91 -17.36 -3.94
CA GLY A 37 11.42 -16.01 -4.18
C GLY A 37 10.32 -14.97 -4.31
N ILE A 38 9.29 -15.28 -5.12
CA ILE A 38 8.11 -14.41 -5.28
C ILE A 38 7.36 -14.24 -3.96
N ALA A 39 7.12 -15.35 -3.25
CA ALA A 39 6.44 -15.33 -1.95
C ALA A 39 7.21 -14.49 -0.92
N ALA A 40 8.53 -14.57 -0.90
CA ALA A 40 9.37 -13.75 -0.05
C ALA A 40 9.26 -12.26 -0.41
N GLY A 41 9.26 -11.92 -1.70
CA GLY A 41 9.04 -10.55 -2.17
C GLY A 41 7.67 -9.99 -1.76
N VAL A 42 6.60 -10.75 -2.00
CA VAL A 42 5.24 -10.39 -1.58
C VAL A 42 5.17 -10.19 -0.06
N LYS A 43 5.78 -11.08 0.72
CA LYS A 43 5.85 -10.95 2.19
C LYS A 43 6.63 -9.70 2.62
N GLY A 44 7.73 -9.38 1.93
CA GLY A 44 8.52 -8.18 2.18
C GLY A 44 7.77 -6.88 1.94
N MET A 45 6.76 -6.89 1.06
CA MET A 45 5.90 -5.73 0.79
C MET A 45 4.75 -5.56 1.79
N GLU A 46 4.49 -6.56 2.65
CA GLU A 46 3.40 -6.49 3.62
C GLU A 46 3.60 -5.40 4.70
N PRO A 47 4.79 -5.26 5.33
CA PRO A 47 5.03 -4.18 6.31
C PRO A 47 4.82 -2.76 5.77
N PRO A 48 5.40 -2.34 4.61
CA PRO A 48 5.14 -1.00 4.08
C PRO A 48 3.67 -0.80 3.67
N LEU A 49 3.00 -1.84 3.16
CA LEU A 49 1.57 -1.78 2.87
C LEU A 49 0.74 -1.52 4.14
N ARG A 50 1.01 -2.23 5.25
CA ARG A 50 0.34 -1.99 6.54
C ARG A 50 0.60 -0.57 7.05
N ALA A 51 1.83 -0.08 6.94
CA ALA A 51 2.17 1.29 7.33
C ALA A 51 1.37 2.32 6.51
N ALA A 52 1.26 2.13 5.20
CA ALA A 52 0.46 2.99 4.33
C ALA A 52 -1.03 2.96 4.68
N VAL A 53 -1.61 1.78 4.94
CA VAL A 53 -3.01 1.63 5.37
C VAL A 53 -3.25 2.32 6.71
N LYS A 54 -2.33 2.16 7.68
CA LYS A 54 -2.40 2.84 8.98
C LYS A 54 -2.39 4.36 8.83
N LEU A 55 -1.50 4.89 8.01
CA LEU A 55 -1.44 6.34 7.72
C LEU A 55 -2.72 6.82 7.02
N ALA A 56 -3.25 6.07 6.06
CA ALA A 56 -4.51 6.40 5.39
C ALA A 56 -5.66 6.47 6.41
N ARG A 57 -5.73 5.51 7.34
CA ARG A 57 -6.71 5.54 8.44
C ARG A 57 -6.53 6.73 9.38
N GLN A 58 -5.30 7.06 9.77
CA GLN A 58 -4.99 8.24 10.59
C GLN A 58 -5.36 9.56 9.89
N GLN A 59 -5.33 9.59 8.55
CA GLN A 59 -5.78 10.72 7.73
C GLN A 59 -7.29 10.74 7.48
N GLY A 60 -8.05 9.81 8.09
CA GLY A 60 -9.51 9.76 8.01
C GLY A 60 -10.08 9.05 6.77
N ARG A 61 -9.25 8.38 5.95
CA ARG A 61 -9.73 7.64 4.78
C ARG A 61 -10.56 6.44 5.17
N THR A 62 -11.73 6.25 4.55
CA THR A 62 -12.67 5.18 4.91
C THR A 62 -12.13 3.79 4.53
N TRP A 63 -12.65 2.75 5.18
CA TRP A 63 -12.34 1.36 4.79
C TRP A 63 -12.81 1.03 3.37
N GLU A 64 -13.82 1.75 2.86
CA GLU A 64 -14.28 1.61 1.48
C GLU A 64 -13.27 2.21 0.49
N GLU A 65 -12.75 3.41 0.76
CA GLU A 65 -11.68 4.03 -0.05
C GLU A 65 -10.42 3.15 -0.05
N ILE A 66 -10.05 2.60 1.11
CA ILE A 66 -8.88 1.73 1.27
C ILE A 66 -9.09 0.39 0.54
N GLY A 67 -10.25 -0.25 0.67
CA GLY A 67 -10.57 -1.48 -0.05
C GLY A 67 -10.49 -1.28 -1.56
N LYS A 68 -11.06 -0.18 -2.07
CA LYS A 68 -10.96 0.21 -3.48
C LYS A 68 -9.50 0.39 -3.93
N ALA A 69 -8.66 1.03 -3.13
CA ALA A 69 -7.24 1.21 -3.45
C ALA A 69 -6.45 -0.12 -3.45
N LEU A 70 -6.84 -1.06 -2.58
CA LEU A 70 -6.23 -2.39 -2.48
C LEU A 70 -6.76 -3.39 -3.53
N GLY A 71 -7.84 -3.06 -4.24
CA GLY A 71 -8.52 -3.98 -5.16
C GLY A 71 -9.33 -5.07 -4.46
N VAL A 72 -9.79 -4.84 -3.22
CA VAL A 72 -10.57 -5.80 -2.43
C VAL A 72 -11.85 -5.17 -1.88
N SER A 73 -12.75 -5.99 -1.33
CA SER A 73 -13.94 -5.48 -0.67
C SER A 73 -13.60 -4.66 0.59
N ARG A 74 -14.51 -3.75 0.99
CA ARG A 74 -14.43 -3.03 2.27
C ARG A 74 -14.25 -4.00 3.44
N GLN A 75 -15.02 -5.09 3.46
CA GLN A 75 -15.01 -6.07 4.54
C GLN A 75 -13.64 -6.77 4.61
N SER A 76 -13.12 -7.22 3.48
CA SER A 76 -11.81 -7.86 3.39
C SER A 76 -10.67 -6.91 3.81
N ALA A 77 -10.76 -5.63 3.47
CA ALA A 77 -9.78 -4.63 3.92
C ALA A 77 -9.86 -4.41 5.43
N TRP A 78 -11.07 -4.32 6.00
CA TRP A 78 -11.26 -4.19 7.44
C TRP A 78 -10.72 -5.41 8.19
N GLU A 79 -11.08 -6.63 7.79
CA GLU A 79 -10.62 -7.87 8.44
C GLU A 79 -9.09 -8.02 8.40
N ARG A 80 -8.44 -7.59 7.31
CA ARG A 80 -6.99 -7.73 7.14
C ARG A 80 -6.16 -6.70 7.91
N PHE A 81 -6.70 -5.48 8.08
CA PHE A 81 -5.93 -4.31 8.52
C PHE A 81 -6.51 -3.56 9.71
N SER A 82 -7.75 -3.82 10.12
CA SER A 82 -8.22 -3.38 11.43
C SER A 82 -7.55 -4.28 12.46
N PRO A 83 -6.68 -3.75 13.35
CA PRO A 83 -6.26 -4.51 14.50
C PRO A 83 -7.48 -4.85 15.37
N ASP A 84 -7.39 -5.91 16.16
CA ASP A 84 -8.23 -6.09 17.35
C ASP A 84 -8.02 -4.93 18.34
#